data_AF-A0AAN6N0M1-F1
#
_entry.id   AF-A0AAN6N0M1-F1
#
_cell.length_a   1.000
_cell.length_b   1.000
_cell.length_c   1.000
_cell.angle_alpha   90.00
_cell.angle_beta   90.00
_cell.angle_gamma   90.00
#
_symmetry.space_group_name_H-M   'P 1'
#
loop_
_entity.id
_entity.type
_entity.pdbx_description
1 polymer ?
#
loop_
_entity_poly.entity_id
_entity_poly.type
_entity_poly.pdbx_seq_one_letter_code
_entity_poly.pdbx_strand_id
1 'polypeptide(L)'
;MDETDSHIISTPATSAVLFIPELLEAILLHIDMVTLLVSASRVSRHWRDVISKSSKLQEALFFKPVFDSQAALYKQRWPTYDAGWDNCSGTGH
;
A
#
# COMPACT_ATOMS: atom_id res chain seq x y z
N MET A 1 16.02 -35.44 33.52
CA MET A 1 14.71 -35.11 32.93
C MET A 1 14.80 -33.66 32.54
N ASP A 2 14.71 -33.44 31.24
CA ASP A 2 15.00 -32.21 30.51
C ASP A 2 13.82 -31.26 30.70
N GLU A 3 13.95 -30.26 31.57
CA GLU A 3 12.98 -29.17 31.66
C GLU A 3 13.63 -27.98 30.94
N THR A 4 13.50 -28.00 29.62
CA THR A 4 13.82 -26.88 28.74
C THR A 4 12.85 -25.75 29.07
N ASP A 5 13.24 -24.96 30.06
CA ASP A 5 12.61 -23.69 30.41
C ASP A 5 12.64 -22.82 29.14
N SER A 6 11.47 -22.76 28.52
CA SER A 6 11.20 -22.14 27.24
C SER A 6 11.20 -20.63 27.43
N HIS A 7 12.38 -20.10 27.73
CA HIS A 7 12.71 -18.69 27.64
C HIS A 7 12.59 -18.31 26.16
N ILE A 8 11.36 -18.02 25.75
CA ILE A 8 11.02 -17.22 24.58
C ILE A 8 11.63 -15.84 24.86
N ILE A 9 12.95 -15.74 24.73
CA ILE A 9 13.65 -14.47 24.69
C ILE A 9 13.29 -13.92 23.33
N SER A 10 12.21 -13.15 23.29
CA SER A 10 12.08 -12.11 22.28
C SER A 10 13.32 -11.24 22.45
N THR A 11 14.33 -11.51 21.62
CA THR A 11 15.60 -10.79 21.70
C THR A 11 15.30 -9.32 21.43
N PRO A 12 15.82 -8.39 22.24
CA PRO A 12 15.51 -6.96 22.11
C PRO A 12 15.79 -6.44 20.70
N ALA A 13 16.73 -7.06 19.98
CA ALA A 13 17.00 -6.79 18.57
C ALA A 13 15.77 -7.00 17.66
N THR A 14 15.04 -8.11 17.81
CA THR A 14 13.83 -8.36 16.99
C THR A 14 12.71 -7.38 17.32
N SER A 15 12.53 -7.03 18.59
CA SER A 15 11.54 -6.02 19.00
C SER A 15 11.93 -4.63 18.49
N ALA A 16 13.20 -4.26 18.58
CA ALA A 16 13.72 -2.96 18.14
C ALA A 16 13.53 -2.74 16.63
N VAL A 17 13.68 -3.78 15.81
CA VAL A 17 13.45 -3.72 14.36
C VAL A 17 12.02 -3.25 14.04
N LEU A 18 11.02 -3.68 14.82
CA LEU A 18 9.61 -3.33 14.62
C LEU A 18 9.24 -1.91 15.09
N PHE A 19 10.14 -1.22 15.78
CA PHE A 19 9.99 0.19 16.15
C PHE A 19 10.64 1.14 15.14
N ILE A 20 11.46 0.62 14.23
CA ILE A 20 12.07 1.40 13.16
C ILE A 20 11.09 1.44 11.99
N PRO A 21 10.50 2.60 11.66
CA PRO A 21 9.43 2.68 10.67
C PRO A 21 9.86 2.19 9.29
N GLU A 22 11.12 2.42 8.90
CA GLU A 22 11.64 1.99 7.59
C GLU A 22 11.78 0.46 7.48
N LEU A 23 12.25 -0.19 8.55
CA LEU A 23 12.35 -1.66 8.58
C LEU A 23 10.96 -2.29 8.65
N LEU A 24 10.07 -1.71 9.47
CA LEU A 24 8.68 -2.17 9.53
C LEU A 24 7.99 -2.02 8.16
N GLU A 25 8.18 -0.89 7.47
CA GLU A 25 7.68 -0.68 6.11
C GLU A 25 8.20 -1.75 5.14
N ALA A 26 9.50 -2.01 5.14
CA ALA A 26 10.10 -3.00 4.25
C ALA A 26 9.55 -4.41 4.49
N ILE A 27 9.33 -4.80 5.75
CA ILE A 27 8.72 -6.08 6.10
C ILE A 27 7.26 -6.12 5.62
N LEU A 28 6.49 -5.08 5.92
CA LEU A 28 5.08 -4.98 5.56
C LEU A 28 4.87 -4.99 4.04
N LEU A 29 5.76 -4.40 3.25
CA LEU A 29 5.70 -4.44 1.78
C LEU A 29 5.84 -5.85 1.19
N HIS A 30 6.39 -6.82 1.94
CA HIS A 30 6.48 -8.21 1.50
C HIS A 30 5.23 -9.05 1.86
N ILE A 31 4.28 -8.48 2.60
CA ILE A 31 3.06 -9.16 3.07
C ILE A 31 1.92 -8.88 2.08
N ASP A 32 0.99 -9.82 1.97
CA ASP A 32 -0.19 -9.63 1.12
C ASP A 32 -1.11 -8.50 1.63
N MET A 33 -1.78 -7.85 0.69
CA MET A 33 -2.65 -6.69 0.94
C MET A 33 -3.73 -6.97 1.99
N VAL A 34 -4.32 -8.17 2.01
CA VAL A 34 -5.43 -8.51 2.92
C VAL A 34 -4.93 -8.67 4.34
N THR A 35 -3.83 -9.41 4.53
CA THR A 35 -3.17 -9.57 5.84
C THR A 35 -2.68 -8.23 6.37
N LEU A 36 -2.20 -7.35 5.50
CA LEU A 36 -1.76 -6.02 5.88
C LEU A 36 -2.93 -5.16 6.41
N LEU A 37 -4.10 -5.24 5.75
CA LEU A 37 -5.29 -4.48 6.14
C LEU A 37 -5.95 -5.03 7.42
N VAL A 38 -6.11 -6.36 7.51
CA VAL A 38 -6.93 -7.01 8.54
C VAL A 38 -6.11 -7.34 9.79
N SER A 39 -4.85 -7.74 9.62
CA SER A 39 -4.00 -8.23 10.72
C SER A 39 -3.00 -7.16 11.15
N ALA A 40 -2.16 -6.67 10.24
CA ALA A 40 -1.05 -5.77 10.58
C ALA A 40 -1.54 -4.44 11.16
N SER A 41 -2.63 -3.87 10.62
CA SER A 41 -3.23 -2.64 11.12
C SER A 41 -3.80 -2.75 12.54
N ARG A 42 -4.04 -3.97 13.05
CA ARG A 42 -4.66 -4.22 14.37
C ARG A 42 -3.66 -4.57 15.47
N VAL A 43 -2.40 -4.87 15.12
CA VAL A 43 -1.35 -5.24 16.09
C VAL A 43 -1.04 -4.12 17.07
N SER A 44 -0.88 -2.88 16.58
CA SER A 44 -0.58 -1.73 17.44
C SER A 44 -0.93 -0.39 16.78
N ARG A 45 -0.97 0.68 17.59
CA ARG A 45 -1.11 2.05 17.06
C ARG A 45 0.10 2.46 16.21
N HIS A 46 1.31 2.06 16.59
CA HIS A 46 2.54 2.35 15.83
C HIS A 46 2.49 1.77 14.41
N TRP A 47 2.04 0.52 14.27
CA TRP A 47 1.94 -0.13 12.96
C TRP A 47 0.92 0.57 12.06
N ARG A 48 -0.23 0.94 12.61
CA ARG A 48 -1.24 1.72 11.88
C ARG A 48 -0.71 3.09 11.45
N ASP A 49 0.05 3.75 12.31
CA ASP A 49 0.70 5.03 11.98
C ASP A 49 1.72 4.87 10.85
N VAL A 50 2.51 3.80 10.83
CA VAL A 50 3.46 3.53 9.75
C VAL A 50 2.74 3.24 8.43
N ILE A 51 1.71 2.40 8.45
CA ILE A 51 0.88 2.09 7.26
C ILE A 51 0.21 3.36 6.70
N SER A 52 -0.26 4.27 7.57
CA SER A 52 -0.91 5.51 7.13
C SER A 52 0.04 6.63 6.70
N LYS A 53 1.30 6.60 7.15
CA LYS A 53 2.32 7.61 6.77
C LYS A 53 3.12 7.21 5.54
N SER A 54 3.28 5.91 5.29
CA SER A 54 4.03 5.42 4.13
C SER A 54 3.20 5.47 2.85
N SER A 55 3.65 6.26 1.86
CA SER A 55 3.01 6.30 0.55
C SER A 55 3.09 4.95 -0.17
N LYS A 56 4.20 4.20 -0.04
CA LYS A 56 4.34 2.88 -0.68
C LYS A 56 3.34 1.86 -0.15
N LEU A 57 3.13 1.85 1.18
CA LEU A 57 2.12 0.97 1.78
C LEU A 57 0.69 1.41 1.38
N GLN A 58 0.43 2.71 1.33
CA GLN A 58 -0.87 3.22 0.86
C GLN A 58 -1.13 2.89 -0.61
N GLU A 59 -0.10 2.92 -1.45
CA GLU A 59 -0.14 2.51 -2.85
C GLU A 59 -0.39 1.01 -2.98
N ALA A 60 0.33 0.18 -2.22
CA ALA A 60 0.13 -1.27 -2.17
C ALA A 60 -1.28 -1.67 -1.66
N LEU A 61 -1.88 -0.83 -0.82
CA LEU A 61 -3.26 -0.97 -0.33
C LEU A 61 -4.30 -0.30 -1.24
N PHE A 62 -3.89 0.32 -2.35
CA PHE A 62 -4.76 1.07 -3.26
C PHE A 62 -5.50 2.26 -2.59
N PHE A 63 -5.02 2.75 -1.45
CA PHE A 63 -5.49 3.99 -0.83
C PHE A 63 -4.95 5.24 -1.52
N LYS A 64 -3.79 5.11 -2.16
CA LYS A 64 -3.22 6.13 -3.03
C LYS A 64 -3.05 5.58 -4.46
N PRO A 65 -3.27 6.40 -5.49
CA PRO A 65 -3.00 6.01 -6.86
C PRO A 65 -1.49 5.81 -7.04
N VAL A 66 -1.11 4.69 -7.67
CA VAL A 66 0.24 4.51 -8.18
C VAL A 66 0.34 5.36 -9.44
N PHE A 67 1.00 6.51 -9.35
CA PHE A 67 1.35 7.28 -10.54
C PHE A 67 2.46 6.54 -11.28
N ASP A 68 2.07 5.54 -12.07
CA ASP A 68 3.00 4.99 -13.04
C ASP A 68 3.35 6.11 -14.03
N SER A 69 4.64 6.29 -14.29
CA SER A 69 5.12 7.11 -15.40
C SER A 69 4.40 6.81 -16.73
N GLN A 70 3.94 5.56 -16.92
CA GLN A 70 3.12 5.16 -18.08
C GLN A 70 1.68 5.70 -18.01
N ALA A 71 1.14 5.94 -16.82
CA ALA A 71 -0.15 6.59 -16.62
C ALA A 71 -0.15 8.04 -17.13
N ALA A 72 0.96 8.75 -16.93
CA ALA A 72 1.13 10.09 -17.49
C ALA A 72 1.20 10.07 -19.02
N LEU A 73 1.77 9.01 -19.62
CA LEU A 73 1.84 8.87 -21.07
C LEU A 73 0.48 8.61 -21.71
N TYR A 74 -0.44 7.85 -21.07
CA TYR A 74 -1.77 7.68 -21.66
C TYR A 74 -2.46 9.05 -21.81
N LYS A 75 -2.39 9.94 -20.80
CA LYS A 75 -2.99 11.28 -20.90
C LYS A 75 -2.45 12.14 -22.06
N GLN A 76 -1.23 11.89 -22.51
CA GLN A 76 -0.65 12.61 -23.65
C GLN A 76 -0.83 11.89 -24.99
N ARG A 77 -1.16 10.59 -24.97
CA ARG A 77 -1.15 9.74 -26.16
C ARG A 77 -2.53 9.44 -26.75
N TRP A 78 -3.60 9.33 -25.98
CA TRP A 78 -4.94 9.20 -26.58
C TRP A 78 -5.42 10.60 -27.00
N PRO A 79 -5.75 10.84 -28.29
CA PRO A 79 -6.64 11.94 -28.64
C PRO A 79 -7.88 11.76 -27.80
N THR A 80 -8.32 12.82 -27.12
CA THR A 80 -9.46 12.70 -26.24
C THR A 80 -10.63 12.09 -26.99
N TYR A 81 -11.18 10.96 -26.51
CA TYR A 81 -12.44 10.38 -26.99
C TYR A 81 -13.59 11.40 -26.94
N ASP A 82 -13.38 12.56 -26.31
CA ASP A 82 -14.26 13.74 -26.34
C ASP A 82 -14.41 14.37 -27.73
N ALA A 83 -13.50 14.16 -28.68
CA ALA A 83 -13.63 14.76 -30.03
C ALA A 83 -14.72 14.11 -30.91
N GLY A 84 -15.41 13.07 -30.43
CA GLY A 84 -16.33 12.25 -31.24
C GLY A 84 -17.81 12.27 -30.83
N TRP A 85 -18.19 12.83 -29.67
CA TRP A 85 -19.59 12.78 -29.20
C TRP A 85 -20.40 14.07 -29.42
N ASP A 86 -19.75 15.19 -29.75
CA ASP A 86 -20.42 16.48 -29.85
C ASP A 86 -21.16 16.72 -31.19
N ASN A 87 -21.09 15.79 -32.16
CA ASN A 87 -21.67 16.00 -33.50
C ASN A 87 -22.87 15.10 -33.85
N CYS A 88 -23.54 14.50 -32.86
CA CYS A 88 -24.78 13.74 -33.08
C CYS A 88 -26.06 14.61 -33.03
N SER A 89 -25.96 15.93 -32.92
CA SER A 89 -27.11 16.85 -33.02
C SER A 89 -27.49 17.13 -34.48
N GLY A 90 -27.80 16.06 -35.23
CA GLY A 90 -28.36 16.16 -36.56
C GLY A 90 -29.76 16.77 -36.51
N THR A 91 -29.86 17.98 -37.06
CA THR A 91 -31.05 18.76 -37.38
C THR A 91 -32.14 17.91 -38.06
N GLY A 92 -33.24 17.65 -37.34
CA GLY A 92 -34.51 17.23 -37.93
C GLY A 92 -35.25 18.46 -38.43
N HIS A 93 -35.31 18.60 -39.75
CA HIS A 93 -36.08 19.60 -40.48
C HIS A 93 -37.52 19.12 -40.70
#